data_AF-A0A950SJL1-F1
#
_entry.id   AF-A0A950SJL1-F1
#
_cell.length_a   1.000
_cell.length_b   1.000
_cell.length_c   1.000
_cell.angle_alpha   90.00
_cell.angle_beta   90.00
_cell.angle_gamma   90.00
#
_symmetry.space_group_name_H-M   'P 1'
#
loop_
_entity.id
_entity.type
_entity.pdbx_description
1 polymer ?
#
loop_
_entity_poly.entity_id
_entity_poly.type
_entity_poly.pdbx_seq_one_letter_code
_entity_poly.pdbx_strand_id
1 'polypeptide(L)'
;CYSIKPIDAETLRAAARETGGIITVEDHWPEGGLGEAVLSAIASDGGQPPFVKLAVSGMPTSGEQGELMHAAGIDSEAIVAAVRKLAGAGARA
;
A
#
# COMPACT_ATOMS: atom_id res chain seq x y z
N CYS A 1 4.63 -4.80 -7.50
CA CYS A 1 3.97 -4.29 -8.72
C CYS A 1 5.06 -3.95 -9.72
N TYR A 2 5.11 -4.60 -10.90
CA TYR A 2 6.21 -4.37 -11.87
C TYR A 2 6.08 -3.02 -12.61
N SER A 3 4.85 -2.62 -12.95
CA SER A 3 4.57 -1.38 -13.69
C SER A 3 3.41 -0.64 -13.03
N ILE A 4 3.61 0.66 -12.77
CA ILE A 4 2.54 1.57 -12.32
C ILE A 4 1.61 1.93 -13.48
N LYS A 5 2.16 2.04 -14.69
CA LYS A 5 1.41 2.39 -15.89
C LYS A 5 2.02 1.73 -17.14
N PRO A 6 1.29 0.81 -17.81
CA PRO A 6 -0.03 0.30 -17.44
C PRO A 6 0.04 -0.53 -16.15
N ILE A 7 -1.03 -0.48 -15.35
CA ILE A 7 -1.16 -1.28 -14.14
C ILE A 7 -1.89 -2.59 -14.45
N ASP A 8 -1.46 -3.69 -13.82
CA ASP A 8 -2.13 -4.99 -13.90
C ASP A 8 -3.39 -5.01 -13.01
N ALA A 9 -4.47 -4.41 -13.52
CA ALA A 9 -5.71 -4.27 -12.79
C ALA A 9 -6.42 -5.61 -12.53
N GLU A 10 -6.22 -6.61 -13.40
CA GLU A 10 -6.87 -7.92 -13.26
C GLU A 10 -6.31 -8.66 -12.03
N THR A 11 -4.98 -8.76 -11.96
CA THR A 11 -4.30 -9.40 -10.82
C THR A 11 -4.59 -8.68 -9.51
N LEU A 12 -4.63 -7.33 -9.51
CA LEU A 12 -4.94 -6.55 -8.30
C LEU A 12 -6.36 -6.81 -7.79
N ARG A 13 -7.37 -6.89 -8.67
CA ARG A 13 -8.74 -7.23 -8.26
C ARG A 13 -8.85 -8.65 -7.73
N ALA A 14 -8.20 -9.61 -8.40
CA ALA A 14 -8.16 -11.00 -7.94
C ALA A 14 -7.56 -11.08 -6.53
N ALA A 15 -6.40 -10.46 -6.31
CA ALA A 15 -5.76 -10.39 -5.01
C ALA A 15 -6.68 -9.77 -3.95
N ALA A 16 -7.30 -8.61 -4.23
CA ALA A 16 -8.24 -7.97 -3.30
C ALA A 16 -9.38 -8.90 -2.86
N ARG A 17 -9.95 -9.68 -3.77
CA ARG A 17 -11.03 -10.64 -3.46
C ARG A 17 -10.53 -11.83 -2.64
N GLU A 18 -9.35 -12.33 -2.97
CA GLU A 18 -8.76 -13.51 -2.30
C GLU A 18 -8.25 -13.19 -0.89
N THR A 19 -7.69 -12.00 -0.68
CA THR A 19 -7.06 -11.62 0.59
C THR A 19 -7.95 -10.77 1.49
N GLY A 20 -9.01 -10.17 0.93
CA GLY A 20 -9.88 -9.24 1.65
C GLY A 20 -9.23 -7.88 1.96
N GLY A 21 -8.08 -7.56 1.35
CA GLY A 21 -7.42 -6.26 1.55
C GLY A 21 -6.11 -6.09 0.78
N ILE A 22 -5.73 -4.84 0.54
CA ILE A 22 -4.49 -4.48 -0.17
C ILE A 22 -3.66 -3.50 0.65
N ILE A 23 -2.34 -3.71 0.65
CA ILE A 23 -1.36 -2.76 1.17
C ILE A 23 -0.44 -2.36 0.02
N THR A 24 -0.26 -1.06 -0.20
CA THR A 24 0.77 -0.52 -1.09
C THR A 24 1.90 0.09 -0.28
N VAL A 25 3.12 -0.07 -0.78
CA VAL A 25 4.33 0.49 -0.19
C VAL A 25 5.12 1.17 -1.30
N GLU A 26 5.45 2.43 -1.11
CA GLU A 26 6.20 3.20 -2.11
C GLU A 26 7.13 4.23 -1.46
N ASP A 27 8.33 4.35 -2.00
CA ASP A 27 9.26 5.45 -1.70
C ASP A 27 8.92 6.64 -2.61
N HIS A 28 7.71 7.15 -2.41
CA HIS A 28 7.11 8.24 -3.18
C HIS A 28 6.07 8.96 -2.31
N TRP A 29 5.73 10.20 -2.66
CA TRP A 29 4.60 10.89 -2.03
C TRP A 29 3.29 10.11 -2.21
N PRO A 30 2.36 10.18 -1.25
CA PRO A 30 1.10 9.45 -1.33
C PRO A 30 0.25 9.84 -2.54
N GLU A 31 0.38 11.05 -3.08
CA GLU A 31 -0.39 11.55 -4.22
C GLU A 31 0.22 11.11 -5.57
N GLY A 32 -0.63 10.68 -6.51
CA GLY A 32 -0.26 10.33 -7.88
C GLY A 32 0.60 9.07 -8.07
N GLY A 33 0.97 8.41 -6.97
CA GLY A 33 1.87 7.25 -6.96
C GLY A 33 1.17 5.89 -7.15
N LEU A 34 1.86 4.84 -6.72
CA LEU A 34 1.41 3.44 -6.77
C LEU A 34 0.08 3.27 -6.04
N GLY A 35 -0.06 3.85 -4.85
CA GLY A 35 -1.25 3.70 -4.02
C GLY A 35 -2.51 4.20 -4.72
N GLU A 36 -2.45 5.36 -5.37
CA GLU A 36 -3.60 5.89 -6.13
C GLU A 36 -3.83 5.13 -7.42
N ALA A 37 -2.78 4.69 -8.11
CA ALA A 37 -2.91 3.85 -9.30
C ALA A 37 -3.62 2.51 -8.97
N VAL A 38 -3.25 1.87 -7.85
CA VAL A 38 -3.90 0.64 -7.38
C VAL A 38 -5.33 0.91 -6.93
N LEU A 39 -5.57 1.98 -6.18
CA LEU A 39 -6.92 2.34 -5.72
C LEU A 39 -7.86 2.57 -6.90
N SER A 40 -7.41 3.31 -7.91
CA SER A 40 -8.14 3.51 -9.17
C SER A 40 -8.39 2.18 -9.90
N ALA A 41 -7.39 1.30 -9.94
CA ALA A 41 -7.53 -0.01 -10.57
C ALA A 41 -8.60 -0.88 -9.90
N ILE A 42 -8.70 -0.90 -8.57
CA ILE A 42 -9.64 -1.79 -7.86
C ILE A 42 -11.03 -1.18 -7.63
N ALA A 43 -11.17 0.15 -7.68
CA ALA A 43 -12.41 0.86 -7.35
C ALA A 43 -13.62 0.46 -8.20
N SER A 44 -13.42 0.00 -9.44
CA SER A 44 -14.53 -0.38 -10.33
C SER A 44 -15.15 -1.77 -10.07
N ASP A 45 -14.64 -2.55 -9.12
CA ASP A 45 -15.11 -3.93 -8.85
C ASP A 45 -16.23 -4.02 -7.79
N GLY A 46 -16.93 -2.91 -7.50
CA GLY A 46 -18.13 -2.88 -6.64
C GLY A 46 -17.90 -3.04 -5.13
N GLY A 47 -16.68 -3.41 -4.71
CA GLY A 47 -16.24 -3.43 -3.32
C GLY A 47 -15.08 -2.47 -3.08
N GLN A 48 -15.06 -1.83 -1.91
CA GLN A 48 -13.88 -1.12 -1.40
C GLN A 48 -13.23 -2.03 -0.35
N PRO A 49 -12.35 -2.97 -0.74
CA PRO A 49 -11.63 -3.76 0.24
C PRO A 49 -10.81 -2.84 1.14
N PRO A 50 -10.61 -3.19 2.42
CA PRO A 50 -9.63 -2.53 3.28
C PRO A 50 -8.31 -2.25 2.54
N PHE A 51 -7.91 -0.97 2.52
CA PHE A 51 -6.75 -0.49 1.77
C PHE A 51 -5.84 0.32 2.68
N VAL A 52 -4.53 0.03 2.64
CA VAL A 52 -3.51 0.77 3.39
C VAL A 52 -2.41 1.24 2.44
N LYS A 53 -2.02 2.50 2.57
CA LYS A 53 -0.92 3.11 1.80
C LYS A 53 0.22 3.48 2.76
N LEU A 54 1.38 2.85 2.58
CA LEU A 54 2.63 3.25 3.19
C LEU A 54 3.41 4.05 2.15
N ALA A 55 3.63 5.32 2.42
CA ALA A 55 4.23 6.28 1.48
C ALA A 55 4.96 7.37 2.26
N VAL A 56 5.93 8.02 1.60
CA VAL A 56 6.69 9.12 2.18
C VAL A 56 5.79 10.34 2.33
N SER A 57 5.62 10.84 3.56
CA SER A 57 4.70 11.95 3.87
C SER A 57 5.40 13.21 4.39
N GLY A 58 6.73 13.17 4.52
CA GLY A 58 7.55 14.26 5.01
C GLY A 58 8.69 14.59 4.05
N MET A 59 9.28 15.78 4.24
CA MET A 59 10.47 16.16 3.48
C MET A 59 11.63 15.22 3.84
N PRO A 60 12.29 14.58 2.85
CA PRO A 60 13.44 13.73 3.13
C PRO A 60 14.59 14.51 3.77
N THR A 61 15.34 13.83 4.63
CA THR A 61 16.60 14.31 5.20
C THR A 61 17.77 13.48 4.68
N SER A 62 19.00 13.89 5.01
CA SER A 62 20.17 13.03 4.81
C SER A 62 20.26 11.98 5.91
N GLY A 63 20.72 10.78 5.57
CA GLY A 63 20.86 9.65 6.49
C GLY A 63 21.14 8.37 5.72
N GLU A 64 21.38 7.28 6.43
CA GLU A 64 21.51 5.97 5.81
C GLU A 64 20.16 5.48 5.28
N GLN A 65 20.16 4.73 4.18
CA GLN A 65 18.91 4.32 3.50
C GLN A 65 17.92 3.63 4.45
N GLY A 66 18.40 2.75 5.32
CA GLY A 66 17.54 2.05 6.30
C GLY A 66 16.90 3.00 7.31
N GLU A 67 17.64 4.01 7.78
CA GLU A 67 17.13 5.01 8.72
C GLU A 67 16.05 5.88 8.06
N LEU A 68 16.26 6.26 6.79
CA LEU A 68 15.30 7.05 6.04
C LEU A 68 14.02 6.26 5.73
N MET A 69 14.12 4.99 5.36
CA MET A 69 12.95 4.11 5.16
C MET A 69 12.15 3.91 6.45
N HIS A 70 12.85 3.72 7.57
CA HIS A 70 12.21 3.62 8.88
C HIS A 70 11.49 4.92 9.27
N ALA A 71 12.18 6.06 9.13
CA ALA A 71 11.60 7.38 9.42
C ALA A 71 10.39 7.71 8.53
N ALA A 72 10.40 7.26 7.28
CA ALA A 72 9.28 7.40 6.35
C ALA A 72 8.15 6.38 6.58
N GLY A 73 8.36 5.35 7.42
CA GLY A 73 7.35 4.33 7.71
C GLY A 73 7.05 3.39 6.53
N ILE A 74 8.07 3.10 5.72
CA ILE A 74 7.95 2.23 4.53
C ILE A 74 8.88 1.00 4.59
N ASP A 75 9.44 0.73 5.78
CA ASP A 75 10.31 -0.41 6.03
C ASP A 75 9.53 -1.69 6.38
N SER A 76 10.27 -2.77 6.65
CA SER A 76 9.68 -4.06 6.98
C SER A 76 8.86 -4.03 8.29
N GLU A 77 9.27 -3.24 9.27
CA GLU A 77 8.54 -3.09 10.54
C GLU A 77 7.18 -2.42 10.32
N ALA A 78 7.14 -1.33 9.55
CA ALA A 78 5.93 -0.64 9.18
C ALA A 78 4.99 -1.54 8.36
N ILE A 79 5.53 -2.33 7.42
CA ILE A 79 4.77 -3.31 6.64
C ILE A 79 4.12 -4.35 7.56
N VAL A 80 4.89 -4.95 8.47
CA VAL A 80 4.38 -5.96 9.41
C VAL A 80 3.30 -5.38 10.32
N ALA A 81 3.48 -4.14 10.81
CA ALA A 81 2.49 -3.46 11.62
C ALA A 81 1.18 -3.22 10.84
N ALA A 82 1.29 -2.77 9.58
CA ALA A 82 0.13 -2.57 8.71
C ALA A 82 -0.62 -3.88 8.43
N VAL A 83 0.10 -4.96 8.11
CA VAL A 83 -0.48 -6.30 7.90
C VAL A 83 -1.22 -6.79 9.14
N ARG A 84 -0.60 -6.70 10.32
CA ARG A 84 -1.24 -7.13 11.58
C ARG A 84 -2.51 -6.33 11.89
N LYS A 85 -2.49 -5.02 11.65
CA LYS A 85 -3.66 -4.15 11.83
C LYS A 85 -4.78 -4.52 10.87
N LEU A 86 -4.45 -4.76 9.60
CA LEU A 86 -5.42 -5.14 8.57
C LEU A 86 -6.07 -6.50 8.87
N ALA A 87 -5.27 -7.51 9.21
CA ALA A 87 -5.75 -8.85 9.57
C ALA A 87 -6.57 -8.84 10.87
N GLY A 88 -6.17 -8.03 11.86
CA GLY A 88 -6.91 -7.89 13.13
C GLY A 88 -8.25 -7.13 13.00
N ALA A 89 -8.41 -6.29 11.98
CA ALA A 89 -9.66 -5.59 11.71
C ALA A 89 -10.75 -6.51 11.13
N GLY A 90 -10.35 -7.53 10.34
CA GLY A 90 -11.27 -8.53 9.78
C GLY A 90 -11.85 -9.52 10.80
N ALA A 91 -11.23 -9.68 11.97
CA ALA A 91 -11.69 -10.58 13.03
C ALA A 91 -12.80 -9.99 13.93
N ARG A 92 -13.23 -8.75 13.68
CA ARG A 92 -14.26 -8.04 14.47
C ARG A 92 -15.57 -7.78 13.71
N ALA A 93 -15.76 -8.40 12.55
CA ALA A 93 -16.99 -8.30 11.75
C ALA A 93 -17.81 -9.59 11.84
#